data_AF-A0A349JYA0-F1
#
_entry.id   AF-A0A349JYA0-F1
#
_cell.length_a   1.000
_cell.length_b   1.000
_cell.length_c   1.000
_cell.angle_alpha   90.00
_cell.angle_beta   90.00
_cell.angle_gamma   90.00
#
_symmetry.space_group_name_H-M   'P 1'
#
loop_
_entity.id
_entity.type
_entity.pdbx_description
1 polymer ?
#
loop_
_entity_poly.entity_id
_entity_poly.type
_entity_poly.pdbx_seq_one_letter_code
_entity_poly.pdbx_strand_id
1 'polypeptide(L)'
;MIDQVNDPLPSPQKKKSMNWLIFALMTVACWGLYGIFLHAGQVEMQDKELGRYKAFLFVGIAYFITAVVAPLVVLLVKGTEGAWSMPSKGMWLSLFAGILGAAGAFCVLLAMASGAKGGMSPAVVAISVMSIIFCGAPLVNAIVSIWMDRPEGGLAAIPWQFLCGILIAALGGFMVVKFKPAGSPGSPPRKPGIEAPAKE
;
A
#
# COMPACT_ATOMS: atom_id res chain seq x y z
N MET A 1 -33.24 -14.69 -57.60
CA MET A 1 -33.31 -13.41 -56.87
C MET A 1 -32.84 -13.73 -55.47
N ILE A 2 -31.72 -13.14 -55.05
CA ILE A 2 -30.92 -13.57 -53.90
C ILE A 2 -31.65 -13.11 -52.62
N ASP A 3 -32.02 -14.05 -51.76
CA ASP A 3 -32.47 -13.76 -50.39
C ASP A 3 -31.29 -13.20 -49.60
N GLN A 4 -31.23 -11.88 -49.49
CA GLN A 4 -30.33 -11.16 -48.60
C GLN A 4 -30.72 -11.50 -47.15
N VAL A 5 -29.94 -12.39 -46.55
CA VAL A 5 -29.92 -12.65 -45.11
C VAL A 5 -29.66 -11.33 -44.40
N ASN A 6 -30.69 -10.81 -43.73
CA ASN A 6 -30.57 -9.71 -42.77
C ASN A 6 -29.88 -10.26 -41.51
N ASP A 7 -28.56 -10.37 -41.53
CA ASP A 7 -27.80 -10.60 -40.31
C ASP A 7 -27.88 -9.33 -39.44
N PRO A 8 -28.34 -9.42 -38.18
CA PRO A 8 -28.35 -8.26 -37.29
C PRO A 8 -26.92 -7.78 -37.04
N LEU A 9 -26.71 -6.47 -37.19
CA LEU A 9 -25.43 -5.82 -36.89
C LEU A 9 -24.92 -6.24 -35.50
N PRO A 10 -23.63 -6.57 -35.34
CA PRO A 10 -23.07 -6.96 -34.05
C PRO A 10 -23.32 -5.87 -33.01
N SER A 11 -23.85 -6.26 -31.86
CA SER A 11 -24.17 -5.34 -30.78
C SER A 11 -22.90 -4.61 -30.30
N PRO A 12 -22.99 -3.31 -29.97
CA PRO A 12 -21.83 -2.54 -29.54
C PRO A 12 -21.25 -3.18 -28.28
N GLN A 13 -19.99 -3.66 -28.37
CA GLN A 13 -19.30 -4.24 -27.24
C GLN A 13 -19.20 -3.20 -26.11
N LYS A 14 -19.83 -3.52 -24.96
CA LYS A 14 -19.77 -2.70 -23.76
C LYS A 14 -18.31 -2.66 -23.28
N LYS A 15 -17.64 -1.52 -23.45
CA LYS A 15 -16.25 -1.31 -23.02
C LYS A 15 -16.14 -1.68 -21.53
N LYS A 16 -15.41 -2.74 -21.19
CA LYS A 16 -15.24 -3.19 -19.81
C LYS A 16 -14.49 -2.10 -19.05
N SER A 17 -15.15 -1.43 -18.10
CA SER A 17 -14.53 -0.37 -17.31
C SER A 17 -13.42 -0.96 -16.44
N MET A 18 -12.17 -0.57 -16.69
CA MET A 18 -10.98 -1.09 -15.98
C MET A 18 -10.77 -0.39 -14.61
N ASN A 19 -11.86 -0.09 -13.90
CA ASN A 19 -11.83 0.72 -12.68
C ASN A 19 -10.98 0.05 -11.58
N TRP A 20 -10.99 -1.28 -11.49
CA TRP A 20 -10.20 -2.02 -10.51
C TRP A 20 -8.69 -1.75 -10.66
N LEU A 21 -8.20 -1.65 -11.91
CA LEU A 21 -6.79 -1.41 -12.20
C LEU A 21 -6.41 0.02 -11.80
N ILE A 22 -7.29 0.98 -12.09
CA ILE A 22 -7.09 2.38 -11.68
C ILE A 22 -6.99 2.46 -10.15
N PHE A 23 -7.91 1.86 -9.41
CA PHE A 23 -7.87 1.86 -7.95
C PHE A 23 -6.65 1.12 -7.38
N ALA A 24 -6.22 0.03 -8.02
CA ALA A 24 -4.98 -0.65 -7.66
C ALA A 24 -3.74 0.25 -7.87
N LEU A 25 -3.65 0.96 -8.99
CA LEU A 25 -2.56 1.89 -9.25
C LEU A 25 -2.60 3.12 -8.33
N MET A 26 -3.79 3.63 -7.99
CA MET A 26 -3.94 4.66 -6.96
C MET A 26 -3.43 4.16 -5.61
N THR A 27 -3.69 2.90 -5.27
CA THR A 27 -3.17 2.28 -4.05
C THR A 27 -1.64 2.24 -4.07
N VAL A 28 -1.03 1.83 -5.19
CA VAL A 28 0.43 1.87 -5.38
C VAL A 28 0.98 3.30 -5.18
N ALA A 29 0.31 4.32 -5.74
CA ALA A 29 0.73 5.71 -5.57
C ALA A 29 0.64 6.16 -4.09
N CYS A 30 -0.50 5.94 -3.44
CA CYS A 30 -0.72 6.32 -2.04
C CYS A 30 0.28 5.63 -1.10
N TRP A 31 0.47 4.33 -1.25
CA TRP A 31 1.37 3.54 -0.43
C TRP A 31 2.86 3.78 -0.74
N GLY A 32 3.21 4.07 -2.00
CA GLY A 32 4.56 4.49 -2.37
C GLY A 32 4.95 5.82 -1.74
N LEU A 33 4.02 6.79 -1.68
CA LEU A 33 4.23 8.08 -1.01
C LEU A 33 4.19 7.96 0.51
N TYR A 34 3.40 7.03 1.06
CA TYR A 34 3.22 6.84 2.50
C TYR A 34 4.54 6.73 3.26
N GLY A 35 5.49 5.90 2.82
CA GLY A 35 6.77 5.74 3.52
C GLY A 35 7.59 7.03 3.62
N ILE A 36 7.54 7.86 2.57
CA ILE A 36 8.24 9.15 2.50
C ILE A 36 7.60 10.14 3.49
N PHE A 37 6.28 10.33 3.40
CA PHE A 37 5.56 11.28 4.25
C PHE A 37 5.50 10.83 5.70
N LEU A 38 5.41 9.52 5.97
CA LEU A 38 5.48 9.00 7.33
C LEU A 38 6.83 9.34 7.95
N HIS A 39 7.93 9.05 7.26
CA HIS A 39 9.26 9.34 7.79
C HIS A 39 9.48 10.85 7.98
N ALA A 40 9.08 11.67 7.02
CA ALA A 40 9.12 13.13 7.16
C ALA A 40 8.28 13.58 8.38
N GLY A 41 7.07 13.06 8.55
CA GLY A 41 6.23 13.33 9.70
C GLY A 41 6.88 12.93 11.02
N GLN A 42 7.60 11.80 11.08
CA GLN A 42 8.34 11.39 12.29
C GLN A 42 9.45 12.38 12.65
N VAL A 43 10.17 12.90 11.65
CA VAL A 43 11.24 13.90 11.83
C VAL A 43 10.65 15.23 12.30
N GLU A 44 9.57 15.68 11.67
CA GLU A 44 8.92 16.96 11.97
C GLU A 44 8.13 16.97 13.29
N MET A 45 7.94 15.82 13.94
CA MET A 45 7.42 15.80 15.31
C MET A 45 8.40 16.39 16.33
N GLN A 46 9.66 16.66 15.94
CA GLN A 46 10.70 17.29 16.77
C GLN A 46 10.88 16.62 18.15
N ASP A 47 10.58 15.33 18.24
CA ASP A 47 10.62 14.51 19.46
C ASP A 47 11.36 13.21 19.17
N LYS A 48 12.56 13.08 19.74
CA LYS A 48 13.48 11.96 19.45
C LYS A 48 12.98 10.62 19.99
N GLU A 49 12.18 10.63 21.05
CA GLU A 49 11.72 9.41 21.72
C GLU A 49 10.33 9.01 21.24
N LEU A 50 9.37 9.95 21.29
CA LEU A 50 7.96 9.67 21.05
C LEU A 50 7.45 10.15 19.69
N GLY A 51 8.24 10.93 18.93
CA GLY A 51 7.82 11.51 17.65
C GLY A 51 7.29 10.48 16.65
N ARG A 52 7.85 9.27 16.65
CA ARG A 52 7.36 8.16 15.80
C ARG A 52 5.93 7.73 16.13
N TYR A 53 5.60 7.63 17.41
CA TYR A 53 4.29 7.19 17.86
C TYR A 53 3.26 8.31 17.69
N LYS A 54 3.69 9.56 17.89
CA LYS A 54 2.88 10.75 17.57
C LYS A 54 2.54 10.80 16.07
N ALA A 55 3.51 10.61 15.18
CA ALA A 55 3.27 10.54 13.74
C ALA A 55 2.32 9.37 13.39
N PHE A 56 2.54 8.19 13.97
CA PHE A 56 1.66 7.04 13.74
C PHE A 56 0.24 7.22 14.29
N LEU A 57 0.06 7.98 15.37
CA LEU A 57 -1.25 8.34 15.89
C LEU A 57 -2.08 9.10 14.84
N PHE A 58 -1.46 10.03 14.11
CA PHE A 58 -2.13 10.74 13.01
C PHE A 58 -2.44 9.80 11.82
N VAL A 59 -1.63 8.78 11.57
CA VAL A 59 -2.00 7.69 10.62
C VAL A 59 -3.23 6.95 11.13
N GLY A 60 -3.32 6.64 12.43
CA GLY A 60 -4.48 6.03 13.05
C GLY A 60 -5.76 6.87 12.91
N ILE A 61 -5.67 8.20 13.07
CA ILE A 61 -6.78 9.13 12.83
C ILE A 61 -7.23 9.05 11.36
N ALA A 62 -6.28 9.04 10.41
CA ALA A 62 -6.59 8.89 9.00
C ALA A 62 -7.27 7.55 8.69
N TYR A 63 -6.86 6.46 9.35
CA TYR A 63 -7.52 5.16 9.24
C TYR A 63 -8.93 5.19 9.80
N PHE A 64 -9.18 5.85 10.93
CA PHE A 64 -10.54 6.02 11.44
C PHE A 64 -11.43 6.76 10.44
N ILE A 65 -10.96 7.87 9.86
CA ILE A 65 -11.72 8.63 8.88
C ILE A 65 -12.04 7.78 7.64
N THR A 66 -11.05 7.05 7.12
CA THR A 66 -11.21 6.31 5.85
C THR A 66 -11.86 4.93 6.01
N ALA A 67 -11.58 4.21 7.10
CA ALA A 67 -12.06 2.85 7.33
C ALA A 67 -13.33 2.79 8.19
N VAL A 68 -13.72 3.88 8.88
CA VAL A 68 -14.95 3.95 9.66
C VAL A 68 -15.90 4.99 9.10
N VAL A 69 -15.50 6.26 9.04
CA VAL A 69 -16.41 7.35 8.65
C VAL A 69 -16.85 7.21 7.19
N ALA A 70 -15.92 6.99 6.25
CA ALA A 70 -16.26 6.86 4.83
C ALA A 70 -17.23 5.70 4.52
N PRO A 71 -16.99 4.44 4.95
CA PRO A 71 -17.94 3.36 4.71
C PRO A 71 -19.27 3.56 5.44
N LEU A 72 -19.28 4.17 6.64
CA LEU A 72 -20.54 4.52 7.31
C LEU A 72 -21.37 5.49 6.48
N VAL A 73 -20.77 6.56 5.95
CA VAL A 73 -21.46 7.51 5.06
C VAL A 73 -22.01 6.78 3.83
N VAL A 74 -21.22 5.90 3.21
CA VAL A 74 -21.66 5.13 2.05
C VAL A 74 -22.85 4.22 2.38
N LEU A 75 -22.82 3.52 3.53
CA LEU A 75 -23.91 2.66 3.98
C LEU A 75 -25.17 3.46 4.33
N LEU A 76 -25.03 4.65 4.92
CA LEU A 76 -26.16 5.53 5.24
C LEU A 76 -26.81 6.10 3.98
N VAL A 77 -26.02 6.49 2.97
CA VAL A 77 -26.52 7.09 1.73
C VAL A 77 -27.08 6.03 0.77
N LYS A 78 -26.46 4.85 0.70
CA LYS A 78 -26.83 3.79 -0.26
C LYS A 78 -27.64 2.66 0.36
N GLY A 79 -27.84 2.66 1.67
CA GLY A 79 -28.46 1.55 2.38
C GLY A 79 -29.93 1.39 2.01
N THR A 80 -30.26 0.27 1.37
CA THR A 80 -31.62 -0.25 1.24
C THR A 80 -31.92 -1.24 2.36
N GLU A 81 -33.11 -1.85 2.36
CA GLU A 81 -33.41 -2.96 3.27
C GLU A 81 -32.30 -4.03 3.25
N GLY A 82 -31.83 -4.43 4.42
CA GLY A 82 -30.74 -5.40 4.59
C GLY A 82 -29.31 -4.84 4.54
N ALA A 83 -29.09 -3.55 4.27
CA ALA A 83 -27.74 -2.95 4.23
C ALA A 83 -26.95 -3.07 5.55
N TRP A 84 -27.65 -3.25 6.66
CA TRP A 84 -27.09 -3.43 8.00
C TRP A 84 -27.05 -4.90 8.46
N SER A 85 -27.49 -5.83 7.61
CA SER A 85 -27.38 -7.26 7.89
C SER A 85 -25.95 -7.72 7.59
N MET A 86 -25.17 -7.94 8.65
CA MET A 86 -23.75 -8.31 8.54
C MET A 86 -23.53 -9.73 9.12
N PRO A 87 -23.27 -10.74 8.27
CA PRO A 87 -22.97 -12.09 8.75
C PRO A 87 -21.74 -12.11 9.66
N SER A 88 -21.83 -12.82 10.79
CA SER A 88 -20.77 -12.88 11.81
C SER A 88 -19.41 -13.33 11.28
N LYS A 89 -19.40 -14.33 10.39
CA LYS A 89 -18.18 -14.80 9.72
C LYS A 89 -17.52 -13.69 8.89
N GLY A 90 -18.32 -12.90 8.16
CA GLY A 90 -17.83 -11.77 7.37
C GLY A 90 -17.20 -10.70 8.25
N MET A 91 -17.89 -10.33 9.34
CA MET A 91 -17.38 -9.35 10.30
C MET A 91 -16.03 -9.76 10.91
N TRP A 92 -15.89 -11.01 11.35
CA TRP A 92 -14.64 -11.49 11.96
C TRP A 92 -13.47 -11.57 10.96
N LEU A 93 -13.72 -12.03 9.73
CA LEU A 93 -12.69 -12.05 8.69
C LEU A 93 -12.25 -10.63 8.31
N SER A 94 -13.20 -9.70 8.17
CA SER A 94 -12.90 -8.30 7.89
C SER A 94 -12.14 -7.62 9.03
N LEU A 95 -12.52 -7.89 10.28
CA LEU A 95 -11.81 -7.37 11.44
C LEU A 95 -10.38 -7.92 11.50
N PHE A 96 -10.20 -9.23 11.29
CA PHE A 96 -8.88 -9.85 11.26
C PHE A 96 -8.02 -9.28 10.13
N ALA A 97 -8.58 -9.09 8.93
CA ALA A 97 -7.90 -8.42 7.83
C ALA A 97 -7.48 -6.98 8.18
N GLY A 98 -8.35 -6.23 8.86
CA GLY A 98 -8.03 -4.88 9.37
C GLY A 98 -6.88 -4.88 10.38
N ILE A 99 -6.87 -5.84 11.31
CA ILE A 99 -5.78 -6.02 12.29
C ILE A 99 -4.46 -6.34 11.58
N LEU A 100 -4.46 -7.25 10.59
CA LEU A 100 -3.27 -7.56 9.79
C LEU A 100 -2.72 -6.31 9.08
N GLY A 101 -3.59 -5.50 8.49
CA GLY A 101 -3.20 -4.24 7.85
C GLY A 101 -2.60 -3.23 8.84
N ALA A 102 -3.25 -3.00 9.97
CA ALA A 102 -2.79 -2.07 11.01
C ALA A 102 -1.47 -2.54 11.65
N ALA A 103 -1.34 -3.83 11.93
CA ALA A 103 -0.10 -4.43 12.44
C ALA A 103 1.04 -4.29 11.42
N GLY A 104 0.77 -4.51 10.13
CA GLY A 104 1.74 -4.28 9.06
C GLY A 104 2.21 -2.83 8.99
N ALA A 105 1.29 -1.86 9.08
CA ALA A 105 1.62 -0.43 9.10
C ALA A 105 2.45 -0.05 10.34
N PHE A 106 2.19 -0.67 11.49
CA PHE A 106 3.01 -0.49 12.69
C PHE A 106 4.41 -1.10 12.51
N CYS A 107 4.52 -2.28 11.89
CA CYS A 107 5.82 -2.87 11.54
C CYS A 107 6.62 -2.00 10.57
N VAL A 108 5.99 -1.30 9.62
CA VAL A 108 6.64 -0.29 8.78
C VAL A 108 7.29 0.79 9.64
N LEU A 109 6.53 1.35 10.60
CA LEU A 109 7.03 2.37 11.52
C LEU A 109 8.31 1.90 12.24
N LEU A 110 8.28 0.67 12.75
CA LEU A 110 9.40 0.05 13.47
C LEU A 110 10.59 -0.26 12.55
N ALA A 111 10.35 -0.74 11.32
CA ALA A 111 11.38 -1.02 10.34
C ALA A 111 12.12 0.26 9.90
N MET A 112 11.36 1.32 9.63
CA MET A 112 11.93 2.64 9.30
C MET A 112 12.79 3.17 10.45
N ALA A 113 12.29 3.05 11.68
CA ALA A 113 13.03 3.43 12.87
C ALA A 113 14.32 2.62 13.09
N SER A 114 14.28 1.31 12.85
CA SER A 114 15.44 0.42 12.97
C SER A 114 16.50 0.75 11.92
N GLY A 115 16.09 0.96 10.66
CA GLY A 115 16.99 1.36 9.58
C GLY A 115 17.68 2.69 9.86
N ALA A 116 16.94 3.70 10.33
CA ALA A 116 17.51 4.99 10.69
C ALA A 116 18.52 4.88 11.84
N LYS A 117 18.22 4.08 12.89
CA LYS A 117 19.17 3.78 13.98
C LYS A 117 20.43 3.06 13.49
N GLY A 118 20.32 2.26 12.43
CA GLY A 118 21.44 1.60 11.75
C GLY A 118 22.28 2.52 10.87
N GLY A 119 22.08 3.85 10.91
CA GLY A 119 22.87 4.84 10.18
C GLY A 119 22.41 5.08 8.72
N MET A 120 21.27 4.54 8.34
CA MET A 120 20.74 4.65 6.98
C MET A 120 20.00 5.99 6.83
N SER A 121 20.25 6.72 5.73
CA SER A 121 19.63 8.04 5.53
C SER A 121 18.12 7.93 5.28
N PRO A 122 17.33 9.00 5.56
CA PRO A 122 15.88 9.03 5.34
C PRO A 122 15.40 8.41 4.03
N ALA A 123 15.99 8.84 2.91
CA ALA A 123 15.64 8.36 1.59
C ALA A 123 16.00 6.88 1.39
N VAL A 124 17.15 6.46 1.90
CA VAL A 124 17.66 5.09 1.75
C VAL A 124 16.81 4.12 2.57
N VAL A 125 16.40 4.50 3.79
CA VAL A 125 15.48 3.70 4.63
C VAL A 125 14.14 3.55 3.93
N ALA A 126 13.54 4.65 3.45
CA ALA A 126 12.22 4.61 2.80
C ALA A 126 12.24 3.70 1.57
N ILE A 127 13.23 3.87 0.68
CA ILE A 127 13.39 3.03 -0.50
C ILE A 127 13.58 1.57 -0.11
N SER A 128 14.46 1.28 0.87
CA SER A 128 14.76 -0.10 1.25
C SER A 128 13.55 -0.80 1.86
N VAL A 129 12.88 -0.18 2.83
CA VAL A 129 11.74 -0.78 3.52
C VAL A 129 10.55 -0.94 2.57
N MET A 130 10.21 0.09 1.78
CA MET A 130 9.07 0.02 0.87
C MET A 130 9.30 -1.01 -0.23
N SER A 131 10.50 -1.10 -0.82
CA SER A 131 10.79 -2.10 -1.86
C SER A 131 10.67 -3.53 -1.34
N ILE A 132 11.17 -3.83 -0.14
CA ILE A 132 11.02 -5.17 0.46
C ILE A 132 9.55 -5.53 0.64
N ILE A 133 8.75 -4.59 1.14
CA ILE A 133 7.33 -4.84 1.43
C ILE A 133 6.52 -5.01 0.15
N PHE A 134 6.63 -4.09 -0.81
CA PHE A 134 5.81 -4.13 -2.02
C PHE A 134 6.23 -5.20 -3.02
N CYS A 135 7.50 -5.61 -3.01
CA CYS A 135 7.93 -6.77 -3.79
C CYS A 135 7.64 -8.08 -3.05
N GLY A 136 7.61 -8.10 -1.72
CA GLY A 136 7.35 -9.30 -0.92
C GLY A 136 5.87 -9.62 -0.69
N ALA A 137 5.00 -8.62 -0.60
CA ALA A 137 3.56 -8.83 -0.36
C ALA A 137 2.89 -9.72 -1.42
N PRO A 138 3.19 -9.58 -2.73
CA PRO A 138 2.69 -10.49 -3.75
C PRO A 138 3.10 -11.96 -3.54
N LEU A 139 4.29 -12.23 -2.98
CA LEU A 139 4.75 -13.60 -2.67
C LEU A 139 3.85 -14.22 -1.60
N VAL A 140 3.62 -13.50 -0.51
CA VAL A 140 2.74 -13.98 0.58
C VAL A 140 1.33 -14.20 0.05
N ASN A 141 0.80 -13.24 -0.72
CA ASN A 141 -0.53 -13.36 -1.31
C ASN A 141 -0.64 -14.57 -2.26
N ALA A 142 0.37 -14.80 -3.10
CA ALA A 142 0.42 -15.94 -4.01
C ALA A 142 0.41 -17.28 -3.25
N ILE A 143 1.28 -17.43 -2.25
CA ILE A 143 1.38 -18.66 -1.44
C ILE A 143 0.07 -18.93 -0.70
N VAL A 144 -0.48 -17.92 -0.02
CA VAL A 144 -1.72 -18.06 0.74
C VAL A 144 -2.89 -18.37 -0.20
N SER A 145 -2.97 -17.70 -1.36
CA SER A 145 -4.03 -17.95 -2.34
C SER A 145 -3.98 -19.37 -2.89
N ILE A 146 -2.80 -19.86 -3.29
CA ILE A 146 -2.62 -21.24 -3.79
C ILE A 146 -2.93 -22.28 -2.70
N TRP A 147 -2.63 -21.96 -1.44
CA TRP A 147 -2.90 -22.86 -0.31
C TRP A 147 -4.38 -22.94 0.04
N MET A 148 -5.08 -21.80 0.05
CA MET A 148 -6.49 -21.72 0.39
C MET A 148 -7.40 -22.18 -0.76
N ASP A 149 -7.01 -21.89 -2.00
CA ASP A 149 -7.75 -22.26 -3.21
C ASP A 149 -6.81 -22.92 -4.21
N ARG A 150 -6.70 -24.26 -4.12
CA ARG A 150 -5.75 -25.01 -4.95
C ARG A 150 -6.21 -24.98 -6.41
N PRO A 151 -5.29 -24.73 -7.37
CA PRO A 151 -5.63 -24.71 -8.78
C PRO A 151 -6.30 -26.01 -9.22
N GLU A 152 -7.30 -25.89 -10.09
CA GLU A 152 -7.88 -27.03 -10.80
C GLU A 152 -6.76 -27.74 -11.60
N GLY A 153 -6.49 -29.01 -11.27
CA GLY A 153 -5.34 -29.77 -11.82
C GLY A 153 -4.08 -29.79 -10.94
N GLY A 154 -4.13 -29.22 -9.73
CA GLY A 154 -3.05 -29.29 -8.75
C GLY A 154 -1.90 -28.30 -9.03
N LEU A 155 -0.78 -28.46 -8.33
CA LEU A 155 0.34 -27.50 -8.42
C LEU A 155 1.00 -27.45 -9.80
N ALA A 156 0.88 -28.52 -10.58
CA ALA A 156 1.39 -28.58 -11.96
C ALA A 156 0.58 -27.70 -12.93
N ALA A 157 -0.65 -27.31 -12.56
CA ALA A 157 -1.49 -26.41 -13.36
C ALA A 157 -1.15 -24.93 -13.18
N ILE A 158 -0.25 -24.59 -12.25
CA ILE A 158 0.19 -23.20 -12.06
C ILE A 158 0.98 -22.76 -13.29
N PRO A 159 0.56 -21.70 -14.00
CA PRO A 159 1.30 -21.21 -15.15
C PRO A 159 2.71 -20.80 -14.74
N TRP A 160 3.73 -21.29 -15.44
CA TRP A 160 5.12 -20.99 -15.12
C TRP A 160 5.41 -19.48 -15.15
N GLN A 161 4.68 -18.71 -15.98
CA GLN A 161 4.77 -17.26 -16.06
C GLN A 161 4.37 -16.57 -14.75
N PHE A 162 3.38 -17.11 -14.03
CA PHE A 162 2.99 -16.61 -12.72
C PHE A 162 4.15 -16.75 -11.73
N LEU A 163 4.77 -17.93 -11.69
CA LEU A 163 5.93 -18.21 -10.84
C LEU A 163 7.13 -17.32 -11.21
N CYS A 164 7.39 -17.15 -12.51
CA CYS A 164 8.42 -16.24 -12.98
C CYS A 164 8.13 -14.79 -12.60
N GLY A 165 6.89 -14.32 -12.68
CA GLY A 165 6.51 -12.97 -12.26
C GLY A 165 6.80 -12.75 -10.77
N ILE A 166 6.48 -13.73 -9.93
CA ILE A 166 6.79 -13.71 -8.49
C ILE A 166 8.31 -13.65 -8.25
N LEU A 167 9.10 -14.46 -8.96
CA LEU A 167 10.56 -14.44 -8.87
C LEU A 167 11.15 -13.10 -9.32
N ILE A 168 10.67 -12.55 -10.43
CA ILE A 168 11.12 -11.25 -10.94
C ILE A 168 10.77 -10.13 -9.96
N ALA A 169 9.59 -10.16 -9.34
CA ALA A 169 9.22 -9.20 -8.31
C ALA A 169 10.20 -9.26 -7.11
N ALA A 170 10.49 -10.46 -6.62
CA ALA A 170 11.45 -10.66 -5.53
C ALA A 170 12.87 -10.17 -5.89
N LEU A 171 13.35 -10.51 -7.08
CA LEU A 171 14.64 -10.07 -7.59
C LEU A 171 14.69 -8.56 -7.79
N GLY A 172 13.61 -7.95 -8.30
CA GLY A 172 13.48 -6.50 -8.44
C GLY A 172 13.60 -5.79 -7.09
N GLY A 173 12.87 -6.27 -6.08
CA GLY A 173 12.99 -5.76 -4.71
C GLY A 173 14.40 -5.88 -4.15
N PHE A 174 15.04 -7.04 -4.33
CA PHE A 174 16.44 -7.25 -3.93
C PHE A 174 17.40 -6.29 -4.65
N MET A 175 17.24 -6.11 -5.96
CA MET A 175 18.09 -5.21 -6.75
C MET A 175 17.95 -3.76 -6.27
N VAL A 176 16.74 -3.28 -5.98
CA VAL A 176 16.53 -1.93 -5.45
C VAL A 176 17.24 -1.76 -4.11
N VAL A 177 17.17 -2.73 -3.21
CA VAL A 177 17.83 -2.65 -1.90
C VAL A 177 19.35 -2.77 -2.01
N LYS A 178 19.85 -3.63 -2.90
CA LYS A 178 21.29 -3.88 -3.08
C LYS A 178 21.99 -2.73 -3.79
N PHE A 179 21.38 -2.20 -4.85
CA PHE A 179 21.95 -1.17 -5.72
C PHE A 179 21.36 0.22 -5.45
N LYS A 180 20.74 0.43 -4.28
CA LYS A 180 20.28 1.76 -3.86
C LYS A 180 21.44 2.77 -3.94
N PRO A 181 21.21 3.99 -4.47
CA PRO A 181 22.24 4.99 -4.54
C PRO A 181 22.83 5.27 -3.16
N ALA A 182 24.14 5.54 -3.09
CA ALA A 182 24.72 6.13 -1.89
C ALA A 182 23.92 7.42 -1.60
N GLY A 183 23.36 7.51 -0.39
CA GLY A 183 22.59 8.68 -0.01
C GLY A 183 23.43 9.94 -0.22
N SER A 184 22.83 10.99 -0.77
CA SER A 184 23.49 12.29 -0.80
C SER A 184 23.91 12.61 0.65
N PRO A 185 25.20 12.97 0.92
CA PRO A 185 25.62 13.37 2.25
C PRO A 185 24.68 14.49 2.68
N GLY A 186 24.02 14.28 3.82
CA GLY A 186 22.86 15.08 4.23
C GLY A 186 23.09 16.56 3.98
N SER A 187 22.12 17.22 3.35
CA SER A 187 22.00 18.65 3.59
C SER A 187 21.84 18.79 5.11
N PRO A 188 22.80 19.42 5.81
CA PRO A 188 22.66 19.60 7.24
C PRO A 188 21.34 20.33 7.49
N PRO A 189 20.65 20.07 8.62
CA PRO A 189 19.51 20.88 9.00
C PRO A 189 19.96 22.33 8.90
N ARG A 190 19.27 23.13 8.06
CA ARG A 190 19.53 24.56 7.95
C ARG A 190 19.44 25.10 9.37
N LYS A 191 20.59 25.49 9.95
CA LYS A 191 20.61 26.17 11.25
C LYS A 191 19.55 27.27 11.17
N PRO A 192 18.64 27.39 12.15
CA PRO A 192 17.75 28.55 12.22
C PRO A 192 18.61 29.78 12.03
N GLY A 193 18.32 30.55 10.98
CA GLY A 193 19.07 31.77 10.71
C GLY A 193 18.96 32.64 11.94
N ILE A 194 20.11 32.94 12.55
CA ILE A 194 20.19 34.01 13.55
C ILE A 194 19.74 35.26 12.80
N GLU A 195 18.53 35.75 13.12
CA GLU A 195 18.14 37.11 12.77
C GLU A 195 19.22 38.02 13.32
N ALA A 196 19.95 38.68 12.40
CA ALA A 196 20.83 39.77 12.78
C ALA A 196 19.96 40.81 13.50
N PRO A 197 20.41 41.35 14.66
CA PRO A 197 19.62 42.34 15.37
C PRO A 197 19.39 43.53 14.45
N ALA A 198 18.13 43.96 14.35
CA ALA A 198 17.74 45.17 13.67
C ALA A 198 18.59 46.33 14.23
N LYS A 199 19.31 47.02 13.35
CA LYS A 199 19.95 48.28 13.71
C LYS A 199 18.85 49.30 13.99
N GLU A 200 18.93 49.92 15.16
CA GLU A 200 18.17 51.13 15.55
C GLU A 200 18.34 52.26 14.53
#